data_AF-A0A962UDS5-F1
#
_entry.id   AF-A0A962UDS5-F1
#
_cell.length_a   1.000
_cell.length_b   1.000
_cell.length_c   1.000
_cell.angle_alpha   90.00
_cell.angle_beta   90.00
_cell.angle_gamma   90.00
#
_symmetry.space_group_name_H-M   'P 1'
#
loop_
_entity.id
_entity.type
_entity.pdbx_description
1 polymer ?
#
loop_
_entity_poly.entity_id
_entity_poly.type
_entity_poly.pdbx_seq_one_letter_code
_entity_poly.pdbx_strand_id
1 'polypeptide(L)'
;MTRISLLDGNIVALFCMSKRGAEALPLIRQLNPNWFQFIKGSSVTADSNLPATADIVNFLTSTASSSTRSEPEKSTLLEILPQRILTVLKEMLNEFMGPVAPMICNKVLRQASNLDSAIDLLAREIPDQQQAIKFQEQVRQKVF
;
A
#
# COMPACT_ATOMS: atom_id res chain seq x y z
N MET A 1 13.66 1.43 1.82
CA MET A 1 12.52 2.37 1.90
C MET A 1 12.50 3.19 0.62
N THR A 2 11.34 3.30 -0.03
CA THR A 2 11.17 4.07 -1.28
C THR A 2 10.44 5.37 -0.96
N ARG A 3 10.89 6.49 -1.54
CA ARG A 3 10.30 7.81 -1.33
C ARG A 3 10.28 8.59 -2.63
N ILE A 4 9.13 9.16 -2.94
CA ILE A 4 8.91 10.08 -4.06
C ILE A 4 8.54 11.43 -3.46
N SER A 5 9.28 12.48 -3.79
CA SER A 5 9.05 13.82 -3.26
C SER A 5 8.44 14.71 -4.34
N LEU A 6 7.38 15.42 -3.97
CA LEU A 6 6.60 16.28 -4.86
C LEU A 6 6.65 17.72 -4.35
N LEU A 7 6.79 18.69 -5.26
CA LEU A 7 6.71 20.13 -4.99
C LEU A 7 5.97 20.80 -6.15
N ASP A 8 4.89 21.51 -5.85
CA ASP A 8 4.05 22.22 -6.85
C ASP A 8 3.66 21.33 -8.06
N GLY A 9 3.32 20.07 -7.80
CA GLY A 9 2.96 19.09 -8.83
C GLY A 9 4.14 18.47 -9.57
N ASN A 10 5.38 18.87 -9.29
CA ASN A 10 6.58 18.33 -9.90
C ASN A 10 7.25 17.29 -8.99
N ILE A 11 7.71 16.19 -9.58
CA ILE A 11 8.58 15.23 -8.89
C ILE A 11 9.96 15.89 -8.80
N VAL A 12 10.42 16.15 -7.58
CA VAL A 12 11.70 16.84 -7.31
C VAL A 12 12.78 15.92 -6.78
N ALA A 13 12.41 14.79 -6.18
CA ALA A 13 13.38 13.80 -5.74
C ALA A 13 12.81 12.39 -5.75
N LEU A 14 13.66 11.43 -6.12
CA LEU A 14 13.36 9.99 -6.09
C LEU A 14 14.40 9.28 -5.24
N PHE A 15 13.97 8.42 -4.33
CA PHE A 15 14.84 7.58 -3.53
C PHE A 15 14.31 6.16 -3.48
N CYS A 16 15.15 5.19 -3.81
CA CYS A 16 14.79 3.77 -3.75
C CYS A 16 16.05 2.94 -3.46
N MET A 17 16.02 2.14 -2.38
CA MET A 17 17.09 1.19 -2.02
C MET A 17 18.52 1.76 -2.18
N SER A 18 18.77 2.92 -1.57
CA SER A 18 20.07 3.64 -1.62
C SER A 18 20.45 4.28 -2.96
N LYS A 19 19.59 4.19 -3.98
CA LYS A 19 19.69 4.95 -5.24
C LYS A 19 18.86 6.22 -5.17
N ARG A 20 19.32 7.27 -5.87
CA ARG A 20 18.70 8.60 -5.96
C ARG A 20 18.53 9.07 -7.39
N GLY A 21 17.58 9.96 -7.64
CA GLY A 21 17.37 10.57 -8.95
C GLY A 21 17.03 9.53 -10.02
N ALA A 22 17.61 9.70 -11.22
CA ALA A 22 17.37 8.80 -12.36
C ALA A 22 17.68 7.33 -12.07
N GLU A 23 18.71 7.04 -11.26
CA GLU A 23 19.10 5.67 -10.89
C GLU A 23 18.03 4.93 -10.09
N ALA A 24 17.12 5.65 -9.42
CA ALA A 24 16.02 5.06 -8.67
C ALA A 24 14.83 4.67 -9.56
N LEU A 25 14.66 5.29 -10.74
CA LEU A 25 13.54 5.03 -11.66
C LEU A 25 13.34 3.56 -12.00
N PRO A 26 14.35 2.81 -12.49
CA PRO A 26 14.16 1.42 -12.88
C PRO A 26 13.80 0.54 -11.68
N LEU A 27 14.33 0.86 -10.50
CA LEU A 27 14.00 0.15 -9.27
C LEU A 27 12.55 0.41 -8.88
N ILE A 28 12.10 1.66 -8.90
CA ILE A 28 10.73 2.05 -8.55
C ILE A 28 9.71 1.35 -9.47
N ARG A 29 10.02 1.25 -10.77
CA ARG A 29 9.16 0.58 -11.75
C ARG A 29 8.98 -0.92 -11.48
N GLN A 30 9.95 -1.57 -10.86
CA GLN A 30 9.87 -3.00 -10.49
C GLN A 30 9.16 -3.23 -9.16
N LEU A 31 8.90 -2.18 -8.39
CA LEU A 31 8.18 -2.31 -7.14
C LEU A 31 6.70 -2.60 -7.44
N ASN A 32 6.17 -3.57 -6.72
CA ASN A 32 4.73 -3.72 -6.53
C ASN A 32 4.43 -3.35 -5.07
N PRO A 33 4.46 -2.06 -4.71
CA PRO A 33 4.18 -1.67 -3.35
C PRO A 33 2.70 -1.94 -3.05
N ASN A 34 2.44 -2.77 -2.05
CA ASN A 34 1.07 -3.05 -1.62
C ASN A 34 0.40 -1.81 -0.99
N TRP A 35 1.19 -0.85 -0.50
CA TRP A 35 0.74 0.39 0.12
C TRP A 35 1.72 1.57 -0.12
N PHE A 36 1.21 2.79 0.02
CA PHE A 36 1.99 4.03 0.04
C PHE A 36 1.32 5.04 0.98
N GLN A 37 2.07 6.07 1.39
CA GLN A 37 1.55 7.16 2.22
C GLN A 37 2.03 8.51 1.70
N PHE A 38 1.18 9.53 1.87
CA PHE A 38 1.56 10.92 1.66
C PHE A 38 1.95 11.55 2.99
N ILE A 39 3.15 12.10 3.04
CA ILE A 39 3.66 12.82 4.20
C ILE A 39 3.97 14.25 3.75
N LYS A 40 3.41 15.23 4.46
CA LYS A 40 3.78 16.64 4.25
C LYS A 40 5.20 16.83 4.78
N GLY A 41 6.17 16.84 3.85
CA GLY A 41 7.59 17.04 4.17
C GLY A 41 7.97 18.51 4.20
N SER A 42 9.05 18.82 4.91
CA SER A 42 9.78 20.08 4.77
C SER A 42 10.60 20.06 3.47
N SER A 43 10.76 21.23 2.85
CA SER A 43 11.39 21.47 1.54
C SER A 43 12.52 20.50 1.20
N VAL A 44 12.32 19.67 0.18
CA VAL A 44 13.33 18.73 -0.31
C VAL A 44 14.17 19.42 -1.39
N THR A 45 15.50 19.31 -1.31
CA THR A 45 16.39 19.75 -2.38
C THR A 45 16.16 18.89 -3.62
N ALA A 46 15.91 19.52 -4.76
CA ALA A 46 15.72 18.79 -6.02
C ALA A 46 16.98 17.98 -6.38
N ASP A 47 16.80 16.74 -6.80
CA ASP A 47 17.90 15.92 -7.30
C ASP A 47 18.42 16.50 -8.63
N SER A 48 19.72 16.80 -8.72
CA SER A 48 20.31 17.43 -9.91
C SER A 48 20.24 16.59 -11.20
N ASN A 49 20.06 15.27 -11.06
CA ASN A 49 20.05 14.29 -12.17
C ASN A 49 18.67 13.68 -12.38
N LEU A 50 17.60 14.45 -12.11
CA LEU A 50 16.24 13.98 -12.24
C LEU A 50 15.66 14.40 -13.61
N PRO A 51 15.09 13.49 -14.41
CA PRO A 51 14.38 13.83 -15.63
C PRO A 51 13.16 14.72 -15.37
N ALA A 52 12.57 15.28 -16.42
CA ALA A 52 11.32 16.02 -16.28
C ALA A 52 10.22 15.13 -15.70
N THR A 53 9.29 15.72 -14.95
CA THR A 53 8.17 14.98 -14.33
C THR A 53 7.37 14.19 -15.38
N ALA A 54 7.18 14.77 -16.58
CA ALA A 54 6.51 14.09 -17.69
C ALA A 54 7.23 12.80 -18.12
N ASP A 55 8.56 12.82 -18.21
CA ASP A 55 9.36 11.67 -18.60
C ASP A 55 9.34 10.58 -17.53
N ILE A 56 9.38 10.98 -16.25
CA ILE A 56 9.26 10.07 -15.11
C ILE A 56 7.91 9.35 -15.13
N VAL A 57 6.82 10.11 -15.30
CA VAL A 57 5.46 9.55 -15.36
C VAL A 57 5.37 8.58 -16.53
N ASN A 58 5.77 8.98 -17.73
CA ASN A 58 5.76 8.11 -18.91
C ASN A 58 6.58 6.83 -18.69
N PHE A 59 7.75 6.92 -18.04
CA PHE A 59 8.58 5.77 -17.73
C PHE A 59 7.89 4.79 -16.76
N LEU A 60 7.20 5.32 -15.75
CA LEU A 60 6.50 4.52 -14.74
C LEU A 60 5.18 3.93 -15.26
N THR A 61 4.46 4.64 -16.13
CA THR A 61 3.19 4.19 -16.71
C THR A 61 3.36 3.29 -17.93
N SER A 62 4.53 3.33 -18.58
CA SER A 62 4.87 2.45 -19.72
C SER A 62 5.14 1.01 -19.26
N THR A 63 4.25 0.46 -18.44
CA THR A 63 4.15 -0.98 -18.21
C THR A 63 3.28 -1.56 -19.31
N ALA A 64 3.85 -2.50 -20.07
CA ALA A 64 3.11 -3.35 -20.99
C ALA A 64 1.83 -3.85 -20.30
N SER A 65 0.74 -3.76 -21.06
CA SER A 65 -0.60 -4.20 -20.74
C SER A 65 -0.64 -5.58 -20.07
N SER A 66 -1.00 -5.63 -18.79
CA SER A 66 -1.59 -6.84 -18.21
C SER A 66 -2.23 -6.54 -16.86
N SER A 67 -3.52 -6.22 -16.91
CA SER A 67 -4.59 -6.78 -16.03
C SER A 67 -5.72 -5.77 -15.86
N THR A 68 -6.49 -5.55 -16.92
CA THR A 68 -7.92 -5.26 -16.79
C THR A 68 -8.60 -6.52 -16.26
N ARG A 69 -8.70 -6.65 -14.94
CA ARG A 69 -9.62 -7.63 -14.33
C ARG A 69 -10.88 -6.90 -13.94
N SER A 70 -11.77 -6.78 -14.92
CA SER A 70 -13.19 -6.57 -14.67
C SER A 70 -13.72 -7.85 -14.03
N GLU A 71 -14.18 -7.78 -12.79
CA GLU A 71 -14.97 -8.83 -12.18
C GLU A 71 -16.16 -8.23 -11.41
N PRO A 72 -17.21 -9.03 -11.21
CA PRO A 72 -18.60 -8.60 -11.21
C PRO A 72 -19.03 -8.16 -9.82
N GLU A 73 -20.22 -7.60 -9.75
CA GLU A 73 -20.93 -7.09 -8.58
C GLU A 73 -21.20 -8.19 -7.53
N LYS A 74 -20.15 -8.65 -6.84
CA LYS A 74 -20.26 -9.55 -5.68
C LYS A 74 -20.30 -8.69 -4.42
N SER A 75 -21.37 -8.81 -3.64
CA SER A 75 -21.50 -8.14 -2.34
C SER A 75 -20.23 -8.37 -1.52
N THR A 76 -19.65 -7.26 -1.09
CA THR A 76 -18.31 -7.25 -0.53
C THR A 76 -18.36 -7.56 0.96
N LEU A 77 -17.35 -8.23 1.56
CA LEU A 77 -17.33 -8.47 3.01
C LEU A 77 -17.41 -7.19 3.85
N LEU A 78 -16.92 -6.06 3.33
CA LEU A 78 -17.13 -4.73 3.95
C LEU A 78 -18.60 -4.40 4.19
N GLU A 79 -19.49 -4.86 3.32
CA GLU A 79 -20.92 -4.53 3.37
C GLU A 79 -21.68 -5.55 4.23
N ILE A 80 -21.15 -6.77 4.36
CA ILE A 80 -21.79 -7.90 5.05
C ILE A 80 -21.35 -7.99 6.52
N LEU A 81 -20.09 -7.63 6.83
CA LEU A 81 -19.56 -7.79 8.18
C LEU A 81 -20.18 -6.79 9.17
N PRO A 82 -20.48 -7.21 10.41
CA PRO A 82 -20.86 -6.31 11.48
C PRO A 82 -19.84 -5.19 11.67
N GLN A 83 -20.32 -3.96 11.83
CA GLN A 83 -19.46 -2.78 12.01
C GLN A 83 -18.43 -2.95 13.15
N ARG A 84 -18.79 -3.67 14.22
CA ARG A 84 -17.88 -3.99 15.33
C ARG A 84 -16.65 -4.78 14.88
N ILE A 85 -16.81 -5.75 13.97
CA ILE A 85 -15.71 -6.59 13.47
C ILE A 85 -14.83 -5.75 12.55
N LEU A 86 -15.42 -4.89 11.72
CA LEU A 86 -14.69 -3.94 10.88
C LEU A 86 -13.83 -2.99 11.70
N THR A 87 -14.36 -2.46 12.80
CA THR A 87 -13.61 -1.58 13.72
C THR A 87 -12.44 -2.33 14.35
N VAL A 88 -12.68 -3.53 14.90
CA VAL A 88 -11.61 -4.35 15.51
C VAL A 88 -10.50 -4.66 14.50
N LEU A 89 -10.85 -5.06 13.27
CA LEU A 89 -9.84 -5.35 12.24
C LEU A 89 -8.99 -4.11 11.92
N LYS A 90 -9.61 -2.93 11.82
CA LYS A 90 -8.90 -1.68 11.51
C LYS A 90 -8.01 -1.22 12.66
N GLU A 91 -8.50 -1.28 13.89
CA GLU A 91 -7.74 -0.90 15.09
C GLU A 91 -6.54 -1.81 15.29
N MET A 92 -6.76 -3.13 15.23
CA MET A 92 -5.69 -4.10 15.36
C MET A 92 -4.64 -3.90 14.25
N LEU A 93 -5.07 -3.77 13.00
CA LEU A 93 -4.14 -3.54 11.90
C LEU A 93 -3.39 -2.21 12.02
N ASN A 94 -4.00 -1.19 12.63
CA ASN A 94 -3.37 0.11 12.89
C ASN A 94 -2.22 0.01 13.90
N GLU A 95 -2.24 -0.95 14.82
CA GLU A 95 -1.11 -1.20 15.72
C GLU A 95 0.15 -1.72 14.98
N PHE A 96 -0.04 -2.44 13.87
CA PHE A 96 1.06 -3.04 13.09
C PHE A 96 1.48 -2.20 11.88
N MET A 97 0.52 -1.58 11.20
CA MET A 97 0.76 -0.82 9.96
C MET A 97 0.61 0.69 10.15
N GLY A 98 0.17 1.15 11.32
CA GLY A 98 -0.08 2.56 11.57
C GLY A 98 -1.25 3.12 10.76
N PRO A 99 -1.28 4.43 10.47
CA PRO A 99 -2.45 5.15 9.97
C PRO A 99 -2.93 4.70 8.58
N VAL A 100 -2.17 3.87 7.87
CA VAL A 100 -2.56 3.29 6.58
C VAL A 100 -3.46 2.06 6.70
N ALA A 101 -3.53 1.46 7.89
CA ALA A 101 -4.30 0.25 8.15
C ALA A 101 -5.77 0.33 7.72
N PRO A 102 -6.54 1.41 7.96
CA PRO A 102 -7.94 1.46 7.53
C PRO A 102 -8.12 1.33 6.02
N MET A 103 -7.18 1.88 5.22
CA MET A 103 -7.22 1.80 3.76
C MET A 103 -6.95 0.38 3.27
N ILE A 104 -5.93 -0.28 3.82
CA ILE A 104 -5.56 -1.66 3.48
C ILE A 104 -6.66 -2.64 3.88
N CYS A 105 -7.21 -2.48 5.08
CA CYS A 105 -8.35 -3.26 5.55
C CYS A 105 -9.54 -3.16 4.61
N ASN A 106 -9.89 -1.95 4.16
CA ASN A 106 -10.96 -1.77 3.19
C ASN A 106 -10.64 -2.44 1.83
N LYS A 107 -9.41 -2.31 1.33
CA LYS A 107 -8.99 -2.92 0.05
C LYS A 107 -9.06 -4.45 0.11
N VAL A 108 -8.61 -5.06 1.21
CA VAL A 108 -8.61 -6.53 1.36
C VAL A 108 -10.03 -7.06 1.54
N LEU A 109 -10.85 -6.40 2.36
CA LEU A 109 -12.25 -6.80 2.57
C LEU A 109 -13.10 -6.66 1.30
N ARG A 110 -12.66 -5.88 0.30
CA ARG A 110 -13.20 -5.83 -1.08
C ARG A 110 -12.95 -7.08 -1.91
N GLN A 111 -11.93 -7.86 -1.58
CA GLN A 111 -11.48 -9.00 -2.37
C GLN A 111 -11.68 -10.33 -1.65
N ALA A 112 -11.66 -10.31 -0.31
CA ALA A 112 -11.81 -11.50 0.51
C ALA A 112 -13.23 -12.07 0.42
N SER A 113 -13.33 -13.40 0.42
CA SER A 113 -14.61 -14.13 0.30
C SER A 113 -15.23 -14.54 1.63
N ASN A 114 -14.44 -14.61 2.71
CA ASN A 114 -14.89 -14.82 4.08
C ASN A 114 -13.93 -14.15 5.08
N LEU A 115 -14.30 -14.12 6.36
CA LEU A 115 -13.54 -13.46 7.41
C LEU A 115 -12.14 -14.08 7.61
N ASP A 116 -12.01 -15.41 7.62
CA ASP A 116 -10.70 -16.08 7.73
C ASP A 116 -9.77 -15.71 6.57
N SER A 117 -10.28 -15.74 5.34
CA SER A 117 -9.56 -15.29 4.15
C SER A 117 -9.17 -13.82 4.24
N ALA A 118 -10.00 -12.96 4.84
CA ALA A 118 -9.67 -11.56 5.04
C ALA A 118 -8.53 -11.39 6.05
N ILE A 119 -8.54 -12.14 7.16
CA ILE A 119 -7.47 -12.12 8.17
C ILE A 119 -6.15 -12.57 7.55
N ASP A 120 -6.16 -13.65 6.76
CA ASP A 120 -4.97 -14.17 6.10
C ASP A 120 -4.42 -13.21 5.03
N LEU A 121 -5.31 -12.57 4.26
CA LEU A 121 -4.92 -11.56 3.29
C LEU A 121 -4.37 -10.31 3.96
N LEU A 122 -4.96 -9.86 5.07
CA LEU A 122 -4.47 -8.72 5.85
C LEU A 122 -3.08 -8.99 6.44
N ALA A 123 -2.85 -10.22 6.93
CA ALA A 123 -1.54 -10.61 7.46
C ALA A 123 -0.43 -10.56 6.40
N ARG A 124 -0.73 -10.89 5.15
CA ARG A 124 0.22 -10.80 4.02
C ARG A 124 0.60 -9.36 3.68
N GLU A 125 -0.20 -8.38 4.08
CA GLU A 125 0.09 -6.96 3.87
C GLU A 125 1.07 -6.41 4.92
N ILE A 126 1.25 -7.12 6.05
CA ILE A 126 2.20 -6.74 7.11
C ILE A 126 3.61 -7.16 6.68
N PRO A 127 4.58 -6.22 6.54
CA PRO A 127 5.91 -6.53 6.02
C PRO A 127 6.75 -7.48 6.88
N ASP A 128 6.56 -7.43 8.21
CA ASP A 128 7.28 -8.26 9.16
C ASP A 128 6.51 -9.56 9.43
N GLN A 129 7.13 -10.70 9.14
CA GLN A 129 6.49 -12.01 9.25
C GLN A 129 6.11 -12.38 10.68
N GLN A 130 6.89 -11.96 11.69
CA GLN A 130 6.53 -12.22 13.08
C GLN A 130 5.35 -11.36 13.53
N GLN A 131 5.28 -10.11 13.06
CA GLN A 131 4.13 -9.25 13.30
C GLN A 131 2.88 -9.74 12.58
N ALA A 132 3.01 -10.28 11.37
CA ALA A 132 1.91 -10.89 10.63
C ALA A 132 1.28 -12.07 11.39
N ILE A 133 2.11 -12.97 11.94
CA ILE A 133 1.65 -14.10 12.75
C ILE A 133 0.94 -13.59 14.02
N LYS A 134 1.54 -12.63 14.74
CA LYS A 134 0.93 -12.05 15.94
C LYS A 134 -0.42 -11.38 15.65
N PHE A 135 -0.52 -10.66 14.54
CA PHE A 135 -1.78 -10.06 14.10
C PHE A 135 -2.86 -11.12 13.88
N GLN A 136 -2.56 -12.22 13.18
CA GLN A 136 -3.53 -13.30 12.96
C GLN A 136 -4.01 -13.92 14.28
N GLU A 137 -3.10 -14.21 15.20
CA GLU A 137 -3.44 -14.78 16.50
C GLU A 137 -4.33 -13.84 17.32
N GLN A 138 -3.95 -12.56 17.42
CA GLN A 138 -4.71 -11.59 18.21
C GLN A 138 -6.09 -11.29 17.63
N VAL A 139 -6.20 -11.19 16.30
CA VAL A 139 -7.49 -10.97 15.64
C VAL A 139 -8.40 -12.18 15.84
N ARG A 140 -7.87 -13.41 15.70
CA ARG A 140 -8.66 -14.63 15.91
C ARG A 140 -9.16 -14.74 17.36
N GLN A 141 -8.36 -14.34 18.35
CA GLN A 141 -8.81 -14.31 19.76
C GLN A 141 -9.89 -13.26 20.06
N LYS A 142 -9.95 -12.16 19.31
CA LYS A 142 -10.92 -11.08 19.55
C LYS A 142 -12.22 -11.22 18.76
N VAL A 143 -12.18 -11.94 17.64
CA VAL A 143 -13.32 -12.03 16.72
C VAL A 143 -14.10 -13.35 16.88
N PHE A 144 -13.45 -14.41 17.35
CA PHE A 144 -14.07 -15.70 17.72
C PHE A 144 -14.21 -15.82 19.23
#